data_AF-A0A832W9Y1-F1
#
_entry.id   AF-A0A832W9Y1-F1
#
_cell.length_a   1.000
_cell.length_b   1.000
_cell.length_c   1.000
_cell.angle_alpha   90.00
_cell.angle_beta   90.00
_cell.angle_gamma   90.00
#
_symmetry.space_group_name_H-M   'P 1'
#
loop_
_entity.id
_entity.type
_entity.pdbx_description
1 polymer ?
#
loop_
_entity_poly.entity_id
_entity_poly.type
_entity_poly.pdbx_seq_one_letter_code
_entity_poly.pdbx_strand_id
1 'polypeptide(L)'
;MKISKIILYNEPSVLEIDIKKLKKFIENIFQIKIEIRNNIFENINKKTCENIASSRIFNLKKTFQKHIPSIEEISIELENKDMSNKEEMILYDGIELSNIVTELIPNEEKNQNILNIIFTNKLTCTFDENDFRYHARALVGSNPIIISTTGIIEAPAKPKQYYLDLMTNFSKEEIGEIKKKYKGQFLEYGDS
;
A
#
# COMPACT_ATOMS: atom_id res chain seq x y z
N MET A 1 -12.64 -10.28 19.94
CA MET A 1 -11.18 -10.08 19.84
C MET A 1 -10.77 -9.09 20.93
N LYS A 2 -9.81 -9.41 21.80
CA LYS A 2 -9.41 -8.52 22.91
C LYS A 2 -8.02 -7.94 22.62
N ILE A 3 -7.95 -7.03 21.64
CA ILE A 3 -6.72 -6.28 21.36
C ILE A 3 -6.39 -5.44 22.60
N SER A 4 -5.17 -5.57 23.11
CA SER A 4 -4.66 -4.79 24.25
C SER A 4 -3.61 -3.76 23.85
N LYS A 5 -3.01 -3.91 22.66
CA LYS A 5 -2.00 -2.99 22.10
C LYS A 5 -2.13 -2.89 20.58
N ILE A 6 -1.98 -1.70 20.04
CA ILE A 6 -1.82 -1.45 18.61
C ILE A 6 -0.42 -0.88 18.36
N ILE A 7 0.26 -1.39 17.33
CA ILE A 7 1.56 -0.88 16.87
C ILE A 7 1.36 -0.30 15.48
N LEU A 8 1.60 1.01 15.33
CA LEU A 8 1.54 1.71 14.05
C LEU A 8 2.96 1.89 13.51
N TYR A 9 3.26 1.28 12.36
CA TYR A 9 4.53 1.47 11.67
C TYR A 9 4.39 2.60 10.66
N ASN A 10 5.12 3.69 10.88
CA ASN A 10 4.99 4.92 10.09
C ASN A 10 5.55 4.77 8.67
N GLU A 11 4.92 5.41 7.69
CA GLU A 11 5.43 5.55 6.32
C GLU A 11 5.77 7.03 6.07
N PRO A 12 7.05 7.44 6.21
CA PRO A 12 7.43 8.86 6.12
C PRO A 12 7.33 9.45 4.71
N SER A 13 7.21 8.63 3.66
CA SER A 13 7.05 9.14 2.29
C SER A 13 5.72 9.84 2.04
N VAL A 14 4.71 9.62 2.89
CA VAL A 14 3.39 10.26 2.77
C VAL A 14 3.20 11.28 3.89
N LEU A 15 3.47 12.54 3.58
CA LEU A 15 3.45 13.65 4.54
C LEU A 15 2.05 14.00 5.04
N GLU A 16 1.03 13.65 4.25
CA GLU A 16 -0.38 13.86 4.53
C GLU A 16 -0.86 13.01 5.72
N ILE A 17 -0.20 11.88 6.01
CA ILE A 17 -0.53 11.02 7.13
C ILE A 17 0.18 11.51 8.40
N ASP A 18 -0.54 12.28 9.21
CA ASP A 18 -0.09 12.62 10.57
C ASP A 18 -0.31 11.44 11.52
N ILE A 19 0.70 10.58 11.63
CA ILE A 19 0.69 9.39 12.51
C ILE A 19 0.43 9.73 13.98
N LYS A 20 0.78 10.95 14.44
CA LYS A 20 0.56 11.39 15.82
C LYS A 20 -0.90 11.78 16.04
N LYS A 21 -1.53 12.46 15.09
CA LYS A 21 -2.99 12.70 15.11
C LYS A 21 -3.75 11.39 15.01
N LEU A 22 -3.33 10.46 14.14
CA LEU A 22 -3.95 9.15 14.01
C LEU A 22 -3.89 8.36 15.32
N LYS A 23 -2.72 8.33 15.98
CA LYS A 23 -2.56 7.74 17.32
C LYS A 23 -3.59 8.32 18.29
N LYS A 24 -3.65 9.66 18.43
CA LYS A 24 -4.60 10.32 19.35
C LYS A 24 -6.05 9.97 19.03
N PHE A 25 -6.40 9.94 17.74
CA PHE A 25 -7.73 9.59 17.28
C PHE A 25 -8.13 8.17 17.70
N ILE A 26 -7.27 7.18 17.44
CA ILE A 26 -7.54 5.78 17.80
C ILE A 26 -7.53 5.60 19.33
N GLU A 27 -6.60 6.24 20.06
CA GLU A 27 -6.57 6.21 21.54
C GLU A 27 -7.88 6.75 22.14
N ASN A 28 -8.40 7.87 21.61
CA ASN A 28 -9.64 8.48 22.10
C ASN A 28 -10.87 7.59 21.85
N ILE A 29 -10.92 6.87 20.71
CA ILE A 29 -12.06 6.04 20.34
C ILE A 29 -12.04 4.71 21.10
N PHE A 30 -10.90 4.01 21.08
CA PHE A 30 -10.83 2.62 21.55
C PHE A 30 -10.25 2.47 22.95
N GLN A 31 -9.60 3.50 23.50
CA GLN A 31 -8.95 3.47 24.82
C GLN A 31 -7.92 2.32 24.95
N ILE A 32 -7.24 2.01 23.85
CA ILE A 32 -6.20 0.97 23.74
C ILE A 32 -4.82 1.63 23.69
N LYS A 33 -3.80 0.96 24.25
CA LYS A 33 -2.40 1.43 24.18
C LYS A 33 -1.91 1.45 22.74
N ILE A 34 -1.41 2.59 22.27
CA ILE A 34 -0.83 2.73 20.92
C ILE A 34 0.64 3.09 20.98
N GLU A 35 1.44 2.29 20.27
CA GLU A 35 2.86 2.52 20.02
C GLU A 35 3.05 2.94 18.57
N ILE A 36 3.87 3.97 18.34
CA ILE A 36 4.31 4.34 16.99
C ILE A 36 5.75 3.85 16.84
N ARG A 37 6.03 3.19 15.72
CA ARG A 37 7.36 2.77 15.30
C ARG A 37 7.72 3.39 13.96
N ASN A 38 9.02 3.37 13.67
CA ASN A 38 9.52 3.70 12.35
C ASN A 38 8.98 2.72 11.29
N ASN A 39 9.27 3.03 10.03
CA ASN A 39 8.90 2.20 8.91
C ASN A 39 9.48 0.78 9.09
N ILE A 40 8.64 -0.24 8.88
CA ILE A 40 9.06 -1.65 9.01
C ILE A 40 10.08 -2.06 7.94
N PHE A 41 10.15 -1.31 6.83
CA PHE A 41 11.09 -1.50 5.74
C PHE A 41 12.39 -0.70 5.93
N GLU A 42 12.54 0.04 7.03
CA GLU A 42 13.79 0.76 7.34
C GLU A 42 14.89 -0.23 7.75
N ASN A 43 16.07 -0.14 7.13
CA ASN A 43 17.26 -0.94 7.46
C ASN A 43 17.05 -2.47 7.41
N ILE A 44 16.15 -2.96 6.56
CA ILE A 44 15.96 -4.39 6.33
C ILE A 44 17.16 -4.99 5.59
N ASN A 45 17.42 -6.28 5.79
CA ASN A 45 18.53 -6.95 5.15
C ASN A 45 18.26 -7.18 3.64
N LYS A 46 19.34 -7.35 2.87
CA LYS A 46 19.26 -7.60 1.42
C LYS A 46 18.36 -8.78 1.06
N LYS A 47 18.31 -9.83 1.88
CA LYS A 47 17.49 -11.01 1.60
C LYS A 47 15.99 -10.69 1.68
N THR A 48 15.60 -9.88 2.65
CA THR A 48 14.23 -9.35 2.74
C THR A 48 13.92 -8.46 1.54
N CYS A 49 14.83 -7.57 1.13
CA CYS A 49 14.64 -6.76 -0.08
C CYS A 49 14.45 -7.61 -1.34
N GLU A 50 15.23 -8.68 -1.51
CA GLU A 50 15.02 -9.67 -2.59
C GLU A 50 13.65 -10.32 -2.51
N ASN A 51 13.20 -10.71 -1.32
CA ASN A 51 11.88 -11.30 -1.14
C ASN A 51 10.76 -10.32 -1.50
N ILE A 52 10.84 -9.06 -1.04
CA ILE A 52 9.87 -8.00 -1.37
C ILE A 52 9.88 -7.73 -2.88
N ALA A 53 11.06 -7.60 -3.49
CA ALA A 53 11.16 -7.40 -4.93
C ALA A 53 10.54 -8.58 -5.68
N SER A 54 10.75 -9.82 -5.22
CA SER A 54 10.17 -11.03 -5.84
C SER A 54 8.66 -11.20 -5.70
N SER A 55 7.99 -10.36 -4.87
CA SER A 55 6.53 -10.38 -4.73
C SER A 55 5.82 -9.48 -5.74
N ARG A 56 6.56 -8.83 -6.65
CA ARG A 56 5.97 -7.97 -7.68
C ARG A 56 5.14 -8.77 -8.69
N ILE A 57 4.10 -8.11 -9.20
CA ILE A 57 3.17 -8.68 -10.19
C ILE A 57 3.41 -8.02 -11.54
N PHE A 58 3.62 -8.84 -12.57
CA PHE A 58 3.75 -8.38 -13.95
C PHE A 58 2.57 -8.78 -14.84
N ASN A 59 1.81 -9.81 -14.44
CA ASN A 59 0.67 -10.30 -15.21
C ASN A 59 -0.60 -10.26 -14.35
N LEU A 60 -1.48 -9.30 -14.67
CA LEU A 60 -2.72 -9.10 -13.93
C LEU A 60 -3.73 -10.23 -14.09
N LYS A 61 -3.58 -11.13 -15.07
CA LYS A 61 -4.55 -12.20 -15.39
C LYS A 61 -4.08 -13.60 -14.99
N LYS A 62 -2.92 -13.69 -14.31
CA LYS A 62 -2.40 -14.95 -13.79
C LYS A 62 -2.29 -14.83 -12.28
N THR A 63 -2.44 -15.95 -11.60
CA THR A 63 -2.11 -16.05 -10.17
C THR A 63 -0.63 -15.73 -9.93
N PHE A 64 -0.27 -15.49 -8.68
CA PHE A 64 1.09 -15.09 -8.31
C PHE A 64 2.15 -16.04 -8.89
N GLN A 65 3.16 -15.44 -9.51
CA GLN A 65 4.32 -16.14 -10.04
C GLN A 65 5.57 -15.43 -9.55
N LYS A 66 6.24 -16.05 -8.57
CA LYS A 66 7.50 -15.55 -8.05
C LYS A 66 8.53 -15.44 -9.16
N HIS A 67 9.14 -14.27 -9.32
CA HIS A 67 10.25 -14.07 -10.24
C HIS A 67 11.57 -13.93 -9.50
N ILE A 68 12.66 -13.95 -10.28
CA ILE A 68 13.99 -13.61 -9.79
C ILE A 68 14.16 -12.10 -9.98
N PRO A 69 14.28 -11.32 -8.90
CA PRO A 69 14.34 -9.87 -9.01
C PRO A 69 15.67 -9.40 -9.61
N SER A 70 15.61 -8.31 -10.37
CA SER A 70 16.79 -7.62 -10.91
C SER A 70 17.49 -6.80 -9.82
N ILE A 71 18.72 -6.35 -10.11
CA ILE A 71 19.48 -5.48 -9.21
C ILE A 71 18.74 -4.17 -8.94
N GLU A 72 18.07 -3.61 -9.95
CA GLU A 72 17.29 -2.38 -9.84
C GLU A 72 16.04 -2.58 -8.97
N GLU A 73 15.39 -3.74 -9.09
CA GLU A 73 14.24 -4.04 -8.25
C GLU A 73 14.65 -4.15 -6.78
N ILE A 74 15.78 -4.80 -6.50
CA ILE A 74 16.33 -4.92 -5.15
C ILE A 74 16.76 -3.54 -4.62
N SER A 75 17.35 -2.67 -5.45
CA SER A 75 17.78 -1.33 -5.01
C SER A 75 16.60 -0.43 -4.62
N ILE A 76 15.48 -0.52 -5.34
CA ILE A 76 14.23 0.17 -4.96
C ILE A 76 13.80 -0.23 -3.54
N GLU A 77 13.87 -1.53 -3.21
CA GLU A 77 13.49 -2.00 -1.87
C GLU A 77 14.52 -1.66 -0.79
N LEU A 78 15.82 -1.66 -1.11
CA LEU A 78 16.89 -1.26 -0.19
C LEU A 78 16.78 0.20 0.23
N GLU A 79 16.44 1.08 -0.73
CA GLU A 79 16.24 2.51 -0.47
C GLU A 79 14.85 2.81 0.08
N ASN A 80 13.96 1.81 0.17
CA ASN A 80 12.51 1.97 0.36
C ASN A 80 11.96 3.13 -0.50
N LYS A 81 12.41 3.17 -1.75
CA LYS A 81 12.20 4.31 -2.64
C LYS A 81 10.72 4.50 -2.90
N ASP A 82 10.26 5.74 -2.77
CA ASP A 82 8.89 6.08 -3.12
C ASP A 82 8.69 6.03 -4.63
N MET A 83 7.92 5.03 -5.05
CA MET A 83 7.51 4.79 -6.43
C MET A 83 6.04 5.10 -6.64
N SER A 84 5.39 5.78 -5.68
CA SER A 84 4.06 6.34 -5.83
C SER A 84 4.06 7.42 -6.92
N ASN A 85 2.88 7.68 -7.52
CA ASN A 85 2.67 8.73 -8.51
C ASN A 85 3.60 8.66 -9.75
N LYS A 86 4.14 7.47 -10.07
CA LYS A 86 4.85 7.19 -11.32
C LYS A 86 3.86 6.76 -12.41
N GLU A 87 4.21 7.02 -13.67
CA GLU A 87 3.39 6.59 -14.82
C GLU A 87 3.23 5.06 -14.86
N GLU A 88 4.31 4.34 -14.58
CA GLU A 88 4.30 2.89 -14.44
C GLU A 88 4.41 2.53 -12.95
N MET A 89 3.31 2.05 -12.39
CA MET A 89 3.22 1.68 -10.98
C MET A 89 3.75 0.27 -10.76
N ILE A 90 4.54 0.12 -9.69
CA ILE A 90 4.99 -1.18 -9.23
C ILE A 90 3.89 -1.80 -8.36
N LEU A 91 3.45 -2.99 -8.75
CA LEU A 91 2.38 -3.73 -8.09
C LEU A 91 2.97 -4.88 -7.28
N TYR A 92 2.52 -5.04 -6.05
CA TYR A 92 2.96 -6.12 -5.16
C TYR A 92 1.80 -7.05 -4.85
N ASP A 93 2.05 -8.36 -4.86
CA ASP A 93 1.10 -9.32 -4.32
C ASP A 93 0.97 -9.10 -2.81
N GLY A 94 -0.24 -8.73 -2.39
CA GLY A 94 -0.54 -8.36 -1.02
C GLY A 94 -0.44 -9.51 -0.04
N ILE A 95 -0.69 -10.75 -0.49
CA ILE A 95 -0.57 -11.94 0.36
C ILE A 95 0.91 -12.25 0.58
N GLU A 96 1.70 -12.27 -0.49
CA GLU A 96 3.14 -12.51 -0.41
C GLU A 96 3.86 -11.42 0.38
N LEU A 97 3.50 -10.15 0.15
CA LEU A 97 4.03 -9.03 0.94
C LEU A 97 3.65 -9.17 2.42
N SER A 98 2.41 -9.57 2.73
CA SER A 98 1.98 -9.84 4.11
C SER A 98 2.81 -10.93 4.78
N ASN A 99 3.14 -12.00 4.06
CA ASN A 99 3.98 -13.08 4.60
C ASN A 99 5.39 -12.55 4.96
N ILE A 100 6.00 -11.78 4.05
CA ILE A 100 7.33 -11.19 4.28
C ILE A 100 7.31 -10.21 5.47
N VAL A 101 6.30 -9.34 5.54
CA VAL A 101 6.13 -8.39 6.65
C VAL A 101 5.89 -9.11 7.97
N THR A 102 5.19 -10.24 7.96
CA THR A 102 5.00 -11.08 9.15
C THR A 102 6.33 -11.61 9.69
N GLU A 103 7.29 -11.95 8.83
CA GLU A 103 8.62 -12.39 9.24
C GLU A 103 9.43 -11.29 9.93
N LEU A 104 9.20 -10.02 9.57
CA LEU A 104 9.88 -8.85 10.16
C LEU A 104 9.40 -8.48 11.56
N ILE A 105 8.19 -8.93 11.95
CA ILE A 105 7.63 -8.63 13.26
C ILE A 105 8.31 -9.53 14.33
N PRO A 106 8.59 -9.03 15.54
CA PRO A 106 9.05 -9.86 16.66
C PRO A 106 8.05 -10.96 17.02
N ASN A 107 8.53 -12.16 17.37
CA ASN A 107 7.65 -13.30 17.64
C ASN A 107 6.72 -13.07 18.84
N GLU A 108 7.16 -12.29 19.82
CA GLU A 108 6.36 -11.90 21.00
C GLU A 108 5.16 -11.03 20.61
N GLU A 109 5.19 -10.41 19.43
CA GLU A 109 4.17 -9.49 18.91
C GLU A 109 3.26 -10.13 17.86
N LYS A 110 3.53 -11.38 17.46
CA LYS A 110 2.71 -12.19 16.54
C LYS A 110 1.61 -12.94 17.29
N ASN A 111 0.77 -12.21 18.02
CA ASN A 111 -0.32 -12.81 18.78
C ASN A 111 -1.62 -12.00 18.66
N GLN A 112 -2.73 -12.58 19.08
CA GLN A 112 -4.07 -11.99 18.91
C GLN A 112 -4.34 -10.76 19.79
N ASN A 113 -3.49 -10.49 20.79
CA ASN A 113 -3.63 -9.33 21.67
C ASN A 113 -2.95 -8.07 21.10
N ILE A 114 -2.04 -8.24 20.13
CA ILE A 114 -1.28 -7.14 19.52
C ILE A 114 -1.67 -7.02 18.05
N LEU A 115 -2.19 -5.86 17.67
CA LEU A 115 -2.49 -5.54 16.28
C LEU A 115 -1.36 -4.71 15.68
N ASN A 116 -0.70 -5.25 14.66
CA ASN A 116 0.33 -4.55 13.92
C ASN A 116 -0.31 -3.92 12.67
N ILE A 117 -0.15 -2.61 12.49
CA ILE A 117 -0.64 -1.86 11.33
C ILE A 117 0.54 -1.22 10.63
N ILE A 118 0.79 -1.62 9.39
CA ILE A 118 1.88 -1.14 8.56
C ILE A 118 1.33 -0.21 7.50
N PHE A 119 1.80 1.03 7.51
CA PHE A 119 1.62 1.93 6.39
C PHE A 119 2.75 1.70 5.37
N THR A 120 2.42 1.75 4.09
CA THR A 120 3.41 1.61 3.02
C THR A 120 3.00 2.35 1.75
N ASN A 121 3.98 2.91 1.03
CA ASN A 121 3.77 3.48 -0.30
C ASN A 121 3.66 2.43 -1.43
N LYS A 122 3.88 1.15 -1.13
CA LYS A 122 3.78 0.05 -2.10
C LYS A 122 2.32 -0.19 -2.47
N LEU A 123 2.00 -0.21 -3.77
CA LEU A 123 0.65 -0.52 -4.26
C LEU A 123 0.40 -2.03 -4.11
N THR A 124 -0.46 -2.40 -3.16
CA THR A 124 -0.79 -3.80 -2.92
C THR A 124 -1.97 -4.25 -3.78
N CYS A 125 -1.90 -5.49 -4.25
CA CYS A 125 -2.92 -6.10 -5.09
C CYS A 125 -3.28 -7.50 -4.57
N THR A 126 -4.51 -7.93 -4.81
CA THR A 126 -4.95 -9.32 -4.54
C THR A 126 -5.58 -9.90 -5.78
N PHE A 127 -5.28 -11.16 -6.07
CA PHE A 127 -5.94 -11.89 -7.16
C PHE A 127 -7.35 -12.30 -6.74
N ASP A 128 -8.35 -12.01 -7.57
CA ASP A 128 -9.73 -12.43 -7.35
C ASP A 128 -10.03 -13.63 -8.26
N GLU A 129 -10.36 -14.77 -7.64
CA GLU A 129 -10.66 -16.01 -8.36
C GLU A 129 -12.00 -15.96 -9.10
N ASN A 130 -12.87 -14.98 -8.81
CA ASN A 130 -14.17 -14.85 -9.48
C ASN A 130 -14.06 -14.20 -10.87
N ASP A 131 -13.15 -13.22 -11.03
CA ASP A 131 -12.93 -12.53 -12.30
C ASP A 131 -11.51 -12.74 -12.89
N PHE A 132 -10.74 -13.65 -12.28
CA PHE A 132 -9.42 -14.10 -12.70
C PHE A 132 -8.43 -12.97 -12.98
N ARG A 133 -8.44 -11.94 -12.14
CA ARG A 133 -7.47 -10.85 -12.23
C ARG A 133 -7.08 -10.24 -10.88
N TYR A 134 -5.95 -9.55 -10.89
CA TYR A 134 -5.52 -8.72 -9.78
C TYR A 134 -6.34 -7.43 -9.67
N HIS A 135 -6.69 -7.10 -8.43
CA HIS A 135 -7.28 -5.83 -8.05
C HIS A 135 -6.35 -5.11 -7.10
N ALA A 136 -6.09 -3.83 -7.36
CA ALA A 136 -5.45 -2.95 -6.39
C ALA A 136 -6.26 -2.90 -5.10
N ARG A 137 -5.58 -2.79 -3.96
CA ARG A 137 -6.16 -2.74 -2.62
C ARG A 137 -5.50 -1.63 -1.82
N ALA A 138 -6.33 -0.86 -1.11
CA ALA A 138 -5.85 0.03 -0.06
C ALA A 138 -5.44 -0.74 1.21
N LEU A 139 -5.97 -1.95 1.39
CA LEU A 139 -5.87 -2.73 2.62
C LEU A 139 -5.67 -4.22 2.32
N VAL A 140 -4.71 -4.85 3.00
CA VAL A 140 -4.61 -6.30 3.13
C VAL A 140 -4.93 -6.68 4.56
N GLY A 141 -6.05 -7.39 4.75
CA GLY A 141 -6.68 -7.63 6.05
C GLY A 141 -6.15 -8.84 6.82
N SER A 142 -4.86 -8.87 7.12
CA SER A 142 -4.19 -9.85 7.98
C SER A 142 -3.80 -9.24 9.34
N ASN A 143 -3.17 -9.99 10.25
CA ASN A 143 -2.41 -9.41 11.36
C ASN A 143 -0.96 -9.90 11.23
N PRO A 144 -0.04 -9.09 10.71
CA PRO A 144 -0.15 -7.64 10.48
C PRO A 144 -1.14 -7.17 9.42
N ILE A 145 -1.79 -6.03 9.65
CA ILE A 145 -2.56 -5.29 8.64
C ILE A 145 -1.58 -4.47 7.79
N ILE A 146 -1.73 -4.51 6.47
CA ILE A 146 -1.01 -3.60 5.55
C ILE A 146 -2.00 -2.61 4.97
N ILE A 147 -1.71 -1.32 5.17
CA ILE A 147 -2.42 -0.18 4.57
C ILE A 147 -1.50 0.45 3.52
N SER A 148 -1.88 0.31 2.25
CA SER A 148 -1.17 0.92 1.13
C SER A 148 -1.66 2.35 0.94
N THR A 149 -0.80 3.33 1.19
CA THR A 149 -1.12 4.75 0.99
C THR A 149 -1.33 5.07 -0.49
N THR A 150 -0.51 4.48 -1.37
CA THR A 150 -0.74 4.50 -2.82
C THR A 150 -2.05 3.81 -3.19
N GLY A 151 -2.37 2.68 -2.56
CA GLY A 151 -3.63 1.98 -2.76
C GLY A 151 -4.86 2.78 -2.32
N ILE A 152 -4.76 3.66 -1.31
CA ILE A 152 -5.86 4.56 -0.94
C ILE A 152 -6.21 5.51 -2.11
N ILE A 153 -5.23 5.92 -2.91
CA ILE A 153 -5.42 6.82 -4.06
C ILE A 153 -5.83 6.04 -5.30
N GLU A 154 -5.13 4.95 -5.61
CA GLU A 154 -5.20 4.30 -6.93
C GLU A 154 -6.17 3.11 -6.97
N ALA A 155 -6.49 2.48 -5.83
CA ALA A 155 -7.39 1.34 -5.81
C ALA A 155 -8.88 1.69 -5.94
N PRO A 156 -9.40 2.79 -5.37
CA PRO A 156 -10.81 3.13 -5.51
C PRO A 156 -11.19 3.36 -6.98
N ALA A 157 -12.32 2.80 -7.38
CA ALA A 157 -12.87 3.01 -8.71
C ALA A 157 -13.24 4.49 -8.90
N LYS A 158 -12.70 5.11 -9.96
CA LYS A 158 -13.06 6.48 -10.33
C LYS A 158 -14.46 6.52 -10.96
N PRO A 159 -15.15 7.67 -10.96
CA PRO A 159 -16.47 7.79 -11.56
C PRO A 159 -16.47 7.30 -13.01
N LYS A 160 -17.52 6.60 -13.45
CA LYS A 160 -17.61 6.09 -14.84
C LYS A 160 -17.41 7.20 -15.88
N GLN A 161 -17.93 8.39 -15.62
CA GLN A 161 -17.81 9.53 -16.53
C GLN A 161 -16.35 9.99 -16.71
N TYR A 162 -15.50 9.84 -15.69
CA TYR A 162 -14.07 10.14 -15.81
C TYR A 162 -13.40 9.29 -16.90
N TYR A 163 -13.72 7.99 -16.95
CA TYR A 163 -13.19 7.09 -17.99
C TYR A 163 -13.79 7.39 -19.37
N LEU A 164 -15.08 7.72 -19.43
CA LEU A 164 -15.72 8.12 -20.69
C LEU A 164 -15.03 9.38 -21.24
N ASP A 165 -14.84 10.40 -20.42
CA ASP A 165 -14.17 11.64 -20.82
C ASP A 165 -12.74 11.36 -21.30
N LEU A 166 -11.97 10.50 -20.62
CA LEU A 166 -10.64 10.08 -21.09
C LEU A 166 -10.67 9.39 -22.47
N MET A 167 -11.67 8.56 -22.74
CA MET A 167 -11.80 7.82 -24.01
C MET A 167 -12.35 8.69 -25.14
N THR A 168 -13.24 9.64 -24.84
CA THR A 168 -13.90 10.52 -25.82
C THR A 168 -13.17 11.84 -26.03
N ASN A 169 -12.03 12.04 -25.39
CA ASN A 169 -11.20 13.22 -25.58
C ASN A 169 -10.45 13.14 -26.93
N PHE A 170 -11.18 13.41 -28.01
CA PHE A 170 -10.66 13.46 -29.38
C PHE A 170 -9.92 14.79 -29.66
N SER A 171 -10.22 15.83 -28.89
CA SER A 171 -9.43 17.04 -28.76
C SER A 171 -8.20 16.71 -27.91
N LYS A 172 -7.02 17.19 -28.28
CA LYS A 172 -5.79 17.04 -27.47
C LYS A 172 -5.84 17.86 -26.16
N GLU A 173 -6.95 17.85 -25.42
CA GLU A 173 -6.94 18.38 -24.05
C GLU A 173 -5.98 17.49 -23.25
N GLU A 174 -5.02 18.09 -22.56
CA GLU A 174 -4.06 17.34 -21.76
C GLU A 174 -4.83 16.54 -20.70
N ILE A 175 -4.39 15.31 -20.40
CA ILE A 175 -4.98 14.47 -19.33
C ILE A 175 -5.13 15.26 -18.01
N GLY A 176 -4.27 16.26 -17.78
CA GLY A 176 -4.37 17.19 -16.66
C GLY A 176 -5.65 18.03 -16.62
N GLU A 177 -6.24 18.42 -17.75
CA GLU A 177 -7.49 19.19 -17.79
C GLU A 177 -8.71 18.34 -17.42
N ILE A 178 -8.74 17.09 -17.88
CA ILE A 178 -9.76 16.11 -17.44
C ILE A 178 -9.62 15.88 -15.94
N LYS A 179 -8.41 15.66 -15.42
CA LYS A 179 -8.20 15.51 -13.96
C LYS A 179 -8.75 16.71 -13.18
N LYS A 180 -8.49 17.94 -13.63
CA LYS A 180 -9.02 19.17 -12.99
C LYS A 180 -10.56 19.18 -12.93
N LYS A 181 -11.26 18.70 -13.95
CA LYS A 181 -12.74 18.63 -13.99
C LYS A 181 -13.32 17.77 -12.86
N TYR A 182 -12.58 16.76 -12.41
CA TYR A 182 -13.02 15.81 -11.37
C TYR A 182 -12.38 16.07 -10.00
N LYS A 183 -11.66 17.18 -9.84
CA LYS A 183 -10.98 17.51 -8.59
C LYS A 183 -11.97 17.51 -7.41
N GLY A 184 -11.61 16.81 -6.34
CA GLY A 184 -12.43 16.67 -5.13
C GLY A 184 -13.54 15.61 -5.21
N GLN A 185 -13.67 14.86 -6.31
CA GLN A 185 -14.59 13.72 -6.40
C GLN A 185 -13.97 12.39 -5.93
N PHE A 186 -12.65 12.32 -5.92
CA PHE A 186 -11.86 11.22 -5.38
C PHE A 186 -10.57 11.80 -4.80
N LEU A 187 -9.90 11.02 -3.94
CA LEU A 187 -8.65 11.45 -3.31
C LEU A 187 -7.52 11.47 -4.34
N GLU A 188 -6.74 12.54 -4.35
CA GLU A 188 -5.55 12.72 -5.18
C GLU A 188 -4.29 12.85 -4.30
N TYR A 189 -3.11 12.62 -4.91
CA TYR A 189 -1.85 12.88 -4.23
C TYR A 189 -1.76 14.36 -3.82
N GLY A 190 -1.40 14.63 -2.56
CA GLY A 190 -1.32 15.97 -2.01
C GLY A 190 -2.61 16.49 -1.36
N ASP A 191 -3.70 15.72 -1.37
CA ASP A 191 -4.92 16.06 -0.62
C ASP A 191 -4.70 15.87 0.90
N SER A 192 -5.19 16.82 1.70
CA SER A 192 -4.98 16.90 3.16
C SER A 192 -6.25 17.22 3.94
#